data_AF-A0A2V9G7I5-F1
#
_entry.id   AF-A0A2V9G7I5-F1
#
_cell.length_a   1.000
_cell.length_b   1.000
_cell.length_c   1.000
_cell.angle_alpha   90.00
_cell.angle_beta   90.00
_cell.angle_gamma   90.00
#
_symmetry.space_group_name_H-M   'P 1'
#
loop_
_entity.id
_entity.type
_entity.pdbx_description
1 polymer ?
#
loop_
_entity_poly.entity_id
_entity_poly.type
_entity_poly.pdbx_seq_one_letter_code
_entity_poly.pdbx_strand_id
1 'polypeptide(L)'
;MWDLLQMPHGGAMLVPTYSRTEPKIWMGSIGSDDLIVGDHLVRYNMRAAGEQKLGIRATAITGRAGYWYGSGAETSLVIRNFQVNPSGAYVDIPWTEPENFGFAFQACNVHSGLGAFSELEYHVPINRTPSDRSRSEDRSQVWAFRGPEERIRSVAQGLLSPEI
;
A
#
# COMPACT_ATOMS: atom_id res chain seq x y z
N MET A 1 10.32 -1.52 -12.19
CA MET A 1 10.47 -2.69 -11.30
C MET A 1 9.34 -2.63 -10.29
N TRP A 2 8.82 -3.77 -9.88
CA TRP A 2 7.74 -3.88 -8.91
C TRP A 2 8.09 -4.99 -7.92
N ASP A 3 7.62 -4.87 -6.69
CA ASP A 3 7.78 -5.90 -5.67
C ASP A 3 6.51 -5.96 -4.80
N LEU A 4 6.06 -7.18 -4.46
CA LEU A 4 4.84 -7.43 -3.70
C LEU A 4 5.14 -8.17 -2.40
N LEU A 5 4.42 -7.82 -1.34
CA LEU A 5 4.33 -8.62 -0.12
C LEU A 5 2.93 -9.19 0.01
N GLN A 6 2.80 -10.52 -0.05
CA GLN A 6 1.54 -11.21 0.17
C GLN A 6 1.32 -11.46 1.67
N MET A 7 0.19 -11.00 2.19
CA MET A 7 -0.24 -11.09 3.58
C MET A 7 -1.50 -11.97 3.71
N PRO A 8 -1.78 -12.51 4.91
CA PRO A 8 -3.03 -13.23 5.17
C PRO A 8 -4.25 -12.32 4.96
N HIS A 9 -5.32 -12.82 4.34
CA HIS A 9 -6.56 -12.06 4.14
C HIS A 9 -7.24 -11.67 5.45
N GLY A 10 -7.94 -10.52 5.48
CA GLY A 10 -8.75 -10.05 6.61
C GLY A 10 -8.06 -9.00 7.49
N GLY A 11 -6.84 -8.59 7.16
CA GLY A 11 -6.15 -7.47 7.82
C GLY A 11 -6.49 -6.11 7.21
N ALA A 12 -5.77 -5.09 7.67
CA ALA A 12 -5.92 -3.72 7.21
C ALA A 12 -4.60 -3.18 6.64
N MET A 13 -4.66 -2.71 5.40
CA MET A 13 -3.60 -1.89 4.80
C MET A 13 -3.65 -0.48 5.39
N LEU A 14 -2.48 0.07 5.71
CA LEU A 14 -2.30 1.40 6.29
C LEU A 14 -1.22 2.15 5.50
N VAL A 15 -1.60 3.15 4.70
CA VAL A 15 -0.65 3.93 3.87
C VAL A 15 -0.67 5.38 4.31
N PRO A 16 0.42 5.90 4.90
CA PRO A 16 0.51 7.30 5.27
C PRO A 16 0.60 8.18 4.03
N THR A 17 -0.04 9.34 4.11
CA THR A 17 -0.09 10.33 3.03
C THR A 17 0.28 11.71 3.53
N TYR A 18 0.78 12.56 2.63
CA TYR A 18 1.09 13.96 2.96
C TYR A 18 -0.17 14.78 3.21
N SER A 19 -1.26 14.44 2.52
CA SER A 19 -2.58 15.05 2.67
C SER A 19 -3.66 14.04 2.31
N ARG A 20 -4.93 14.41 2.52
CA ARG A 20 -6.06 13.66 2.02
C ARG A 20 -5.91 13.46 0.52
N THR A 21 -6.14 12.24 0.06
CA THR A 21 -5.94 11.83 -1.34
C THR A 21 -7.10 10.97 -1.81
N GLU A 22 -7.23 10.76 -3.11
CA GLU A 22 -8.21 9.85 -3.68
C GLU A 22 -7.51 8.61 -4.24
N PRO A 23 -7.54 7.45 -3.52
CA PRO A 23 -7.10 6.19 -4.09
C PRO A 23 -7.94 5.84 -5.31
N LYS A 24 -7.30 5.34 -6.37
CA LYS A 24 -7.98 4.88 -7.58
C LYS A 24 -8.34 3.41 -7.42
N ILE A 25 -9.62 3.06 -7.53
CA ILE A 25 -10.05 1.67 -7.63
C ILE A 25 -9.84 1.21 -9.08
N TRP A 26 -9.06 0.15 -9.25
CA TRP A 26 -8.68 -0.42 -10.55
C TRP A 26 -9.55 -1.60 -10.91
N MET A 27 -9.96 -2.38 -9.90
CA MET A 27 -10.75 -3.58 -10.06
C MET A 27 -11.69 -3.73 -8.87
N GLY A 28 -12.89 -4.23 -9.16
CA GLY A 28 -13.91 -4.47 -8.16
C GLY A 28 -14.55 -3.20 -7.60
N SER A 29 -15.18 -3.34 -6.44
CA SER A 29 -15.76 -2.23 -5.69
C SER A 29 -15.38 -2.38 -4.22
N ILE A 30 -15.07 -1.27 -3.56
CA ILE A 30 -14.69 -1.24 -2.15
C ILE A 30 -15.71 -0.37 -1.41
N GLY A 31 -16.32 -0.91 -0.37
CA GLY A 31 -17.29 -0.18 0.45
C GLY A 31 -16.62 0.95 1.24
N SER A 32 -17.39 1.99 1.57
CA SER A 32 -16.91 3.12 2.39
C SER A 32 -16.46 2.72 3.79
N ASP A 33 -17.00 1.62 4.31
CA ASP A 33 -16.63 1.08 5.63
C ASP A 33 -15.29 0.34 5.58
N ASP A 34 -14.84 -0.06 4.37
CA ASP A 34 -13.59 -0.75 4.17
C ASP A 34 -12.48 0.19 3.72
N LEU A 35 -12.77 1.18 2.87
CA LEU A 35 -11.80 2.20 2.44
C LEU A 35 -12.05 3.54 3.15
N ILE A 36 -11.21 3.81 4.14
CA ILE A 36 -11.27 5.03 4.95
C ILE A 36 -10.10 5.92 4.56
N VAL A 37 -10.41 7.12 4.07
CA VAL A 37 -9.43 8.13 3.67
C VAL A 37 -9.48 9.30 4.66
N GLY A 38 -8.49 9.34 5.55
CA GLY A 38 -8.22 10.44 6.47
C GLY A 38 -7.35 11.54 5.84
N ASP A 39 -6.89 12.47 6.68
CA ASP A 39 -6.07 13.60 6.21
C ASP A 39 -4.61 13.18 5.98
N HIS A 40 -4.12 12.18 6.70
CA HIS A 40 -2.74 11.69 6.57
C HIS A 40 -2.63 10.16 6.54
N LEU A 41 -3.75 9.45 6.40
CA LEU A 41 -3.79 8.00 6.34
C LEU A 41 -4.89 7.50 5.39
N VAL A 42 -4.50 6.60 4.49
CA VAL A 42 -5.43 5.71 3.80
C VAL A 42 -5.44 4.38 4.53
N ARG A 43 -6.59 3.97 5.03
CA ARG A 43 -6.84 2.65 5.62
C ARG A 43 -7.75 1.85 4.70
N TYR A 44 -7.34 0.63 4.36
CA TYR A 44 -8.19 -0.31 3.63
C TYR A 44 -8.32 -1.62 4.41
N ASN A 45 -9.52 -1.93 4.90
CA ASN A 45 -9.86 -3.20 5.54
C ASN A 45 -10.07 -4.27 4.45
N MET A 46 -9.09 -5.14 4.27
CA MET A 46 -9.01 -6.11 3.17
C MET A 46 -9.72 -7.40 3.54
N ARG A 47 -11.04 -7.32 3.68
CA ARG A 47 -11.92 -8.40 4.16
C ARG A 47 -13.07 -8.78 3.21
N ALA A 48 -13.25 -8.00 2.14
CA ALA A 48 -14.35 -8.18 1.21
C ALA A 48 -14.18 -9.49 0.40
N ALA A 49 -15.31 -10.11 0.05
CA ALA A 49 -15.31 -11.22 -0.90
C ALA A 49 -14.99 -10.73 -2.32
N GLY A 50 -14.48 -11.63 -3.17
CA GLY A 50 -14.10 -11.31 -4.55
C GLY A 50 -12.71 -10.72 -4.65
N GLU A 51 -12.50 -9.88 -5.67
CA GLU A 51 -11.20 -9.32 -5.99
C GLU A 51 -11.32 -7.80 -6.11
N GLN A 52 -10.48 -7.08 -5.38
CA GLN A 52 -10.41 -5.62 -5.42
C GLN A 52 -8.97 -5.16 -5.53
N LYS A 53 -8.73 -4.18 -6.38
CA LYS A 53 -7.40 -3.57 -6.53
C LYS A 53 -7.53 -2.05 -6.48
N LEU A 54 -6.63 -1.41 -5.75
CA LEU A 54 -6.50 0.04 -5.72
C LEU A 54 -5.06 0.49 -5.96
N GLY A 55 -4.90 1.74 -6.40
CA GLY A 55 -3.61 2.41 -6.54
C GLY A 55 -3.58 3.77 -5.86
N ILE A 56 -2.43 4.13 -5.29
CA ILE A 56 -2.18 5.44 -4.66
C ILE A 56 -0.98 6.12 -5.34
N ARG A 57 -1.11 7.42 -5.60
CA ARG A 57 -0.13 8.20 -6.36
C ARG A 57 1.17 8.41 -5.57
N ALA A 58 2.28 8.44 -6.31
CA ALA A 58 3.61 8.77 -5.79
C ALA A 58 3.65 10.12 -5.07
N THR A 59 2.89 11.09 -5.57
CA THR A 59 2.79 12.44 -4.99
C THR A 59 2.04 12.48 -3.67
N ALA A 60 1.26 11.45 -3.34
CA ALA A 60 0.44 11.41 -2.14
C ALA A 60 1.10 10.68 -0.97
N ILE A 61 1.96 9.68 -1.22
CA ILE A 61 2.46 8.74 -0.20
C ILE A 61 3.85 9.11 0.34
N THR A 62 4.15 8.67 1.55
CA THR A 62 5.42 8.98 2.24
C THR A 62 6.52 7.93 2.08
N GLY A 63 6.27 6.85 1.34
CA GLY A 63 7.22 5.73 1.17
C GLY A 63 7.15 4.66 2.26
N ARG A 64 6.04 4.58 2.99
CA ARG A 64 5.74 3.47 3.89
C ARG A 64 4.35 2.89 3.64
N ALA A 65 4.19 1.61 3.91
CA ALA A 65 2.91 0.92 3.91
C ALA A 65 2.89 -0.14 5.02
N GLY A 66 1.83 -0.15 5.82
CA GLY A 66 1.61 -1.10 6.89
C GLY A 66 0.55 -2.14 6.54
N TYR A 67 0.66 -3.32 7.14
CA TYR A 67 -0.39 -4.33 7.21
C TYR A 67 -0.63 -4.70 8.68
N TRP A 68 -1.81 -4.37 9.18
CA TRP A 68 -2.27 -4.73 10.51
C TRP A 68 -3.10 -5.99 10.45
N TYR A 69 -2.80 -6.98 11.29
CA TYR A 69 -3.51 -8.26 11.31
C TYR A 69 -3.77 -8.75 12.73
N GLY A 70 -4.97 -9.28 12.96
CA GLY A 70 -5.41 -9.75 14.27
C GLY A 70 -5.87 -8.64 15.20
N SER A 71 -6.05 -9.00 16.47
CA SER A 71 -6.51 -8.10 17.54
C SER A 71 -6.09 -8.63 18.93
N GLY A 72 -6.17 -7.78 19.95
CA GLY A 72 -5.92 -8.18 21.34
C GLY A 72 -4.45 -8.53 21.61
N ALA A 73 -4.21 -9.62 22.32
CA ALA A 73 -2.86 -9.98 22.81
C ALA A 73 -1.87 -10.38 21.68
N GLU A 74 -2.39 -10.81 20.53
CA GLU A 74 -1.61 -11.40 19.43
C GLU A 74 -1.84 -10.61 18.13
N THR A 75 -1.66 -9.29 18.22
CA THR A 75 -1.73 -8.41 17.05
C THR A 75 -0.39 -8.41 16.32
N SER A 76 -0.43 -8.43 14.99
CA SER A 76 0.77 -8.36 14.14
C SER A 76 0.72 -7.13 13.24
N LEU A 77 1.90 -6.54 13.01
CA LEU A 77 2.08 -5.41 12.12
C LEU A 77 3.30 -5.64 11.24
N VAL A 78 3.10 -5.66 9.93
CA VAL A 78 4.18 -5.61 8.95
C VAL A 78 4.26 -4.21 8.41
N ILE A 79 5.46 -3.62 8.38
CA ILE A 79 5.70 -2.32 7.75
C ILE A 79 6.72 -2.49 6.65
N ARG A 80 6.36 -2.04 5.46
CA ARG A 80 7.25 -1.85 4.33
C ARG A 80 7.71 -0.40 4.26
N ASN A 81 9.00 -0.20 4.03
CA ASN A 81 9.62 1.11 3.83
C ASN A 81 10.40 1.09 2.51
N PHE A 82 10.10 2.02 1.61
CA PHE A 82 10.65 2.09 0.27
C PHE A 82 10.81 3.55 -0.17
N GLN A 83 11.61 3.79 -1.21
CA GLN A 83 11.81 5.14 -1.73
C GLN A 83 10.74 5.48 -2.77
N VAL A 84 10.19 6.69 -2.65
CA VAL A 84 9.23 7.24 -3.61
C VAL A 84 9.87 8.46 -4.25
N ASN A 85 9.83 8.53 -5.58
CA ASN A 85 10.22 9.70 -6.33
C ASN A 85 8.95 10.34 -6.92
N PRO A 86 8.38 11.39 -6.31
CA PRO A 86 7.15 12.02 -6.79
C PRO A 86 7.21 12.54 -8.23
N SER A 87 8.40 12.77 -8.77
CA SER A 87 8.63 13.19 -10.16
C SER A 87 8.94 12.02 -11.12
N GLY A 88 8.94 10.78 -10.61
CA GLY A 88 9.24 9.57 -11.36
C GLY A 88 8.13 9.16 -12.34
N ALA A 89 8.50 8.48 -13.42
CA ALA A 89 7.54 7.87 -14.33
C ALA A 89 7.08 6.50 -13.82
N TYR A 90 5.95 6.47 -13.12
CA TYR A 90 5.27 5.23 -12.74
C TYR A 90 4.29 4.84 -13.84
N VAL A 91 4.59 3.74 -14.52
CA VAL A 91 3.91 3.32 -15.75
C VAL A 91 2.97 2.13 -15.57
N ASP A 92 2.90 1.58 -14.36
CA ASP A 92 1.87 0.60 -14.06
C ASP A 92 0.55 1.33 -13.81
N ILE A 93 -0.43 1.03 -14.65
CA ILE A 93 -1.65 1.82 -14.83
C ILE A 93 -2.85 0.91 -15.06
N PRO A 94 -4.08 1.37 -14.75
CA PRO A 94 -5.28 0.66 -15.16
C PRO A 94 -5.32 0.50 -16.68
N TRP A 95 -5.56 -0.72 -17.16
CA TRP A 95 -5.68 -1.04 -18.59
C TRP A 95 -6.71 -0.21 -19.37
N THR A 96 -7.75 0.29 -18.70
CA THR A 96 -8.81 1.14 -19.27
C THR A 96 -8.46 2.62 -19.30
N GLU A 97 -7.36 3.02 -18.65
CA GLU A 97 -6.94 4.42 -18.50
C GLU A 97 -5.43 4.55 -18.81
N PRO A 98 -5.03 4.37 -20.09
CA PRO A 98 -3.63 4.25 -20.50
C PRO A 98 -2.79 5.52 -20.29
N GLU A 99 -3.42 6.65 -19.94
CA GLU A 99 -2.74 7.92 -19.66
C GLU A 99 -2.68 8.24 -18.16
N ASN A 100 -3.28 7.39 -17.30
CA ASN A 100 -3.38 7.63 -15.86
C ASN A 100 -2.16 7.11 -15.11
N PHE A 101 -1.02 7.75 -15.33
CA PHE A 101 0.27 7.39 -14.73
C PHE A 101 0.41 7.83 -13.27
N GLY A 102 1.49 7.40 -12.61
CA GLY A 102 1.93 8.00 -11.34
C GLY A 102 1.61 7.19 -10.08
N PHE A 103 1.18 5.94 -10.19
CA PHE A 103 0.86 5.08 -9.05
C PHE A 103 2.11 4.37 -8.52
N ALA A 104 2.58 4.76 -7.34
CA ALA A 104 3.77 4.18 -6.72
C ALA A 104 3.45 3.01 -5.78
N PHE A 105 2.21 2.93 -5.30
CA PHE A 105 1.75 1.89 -4.39
C PHE A 105 0.40 1.36 -4.86
N GLN A 106 0.21 0.05 -4.75
CA GLN A 106 -1.04 -0.62 -5.05
C GLN A 106 -1.34 -1.67 -3.98
N ALA A 107 -2.61 -2.00 -3.83
CA ALA A 107 -3.05 -3.06 -2.93
C ALA A 107 -4.09 -3.94 -3.63
N CYS A 108 -3.97 -5.25 -3.42
CA CYS A 108 -4.89 -6.24 -3.96
C CYS A 108 -5.52 -7.04 -2.83
N ASN A 109 -6.85 -7.07 -2.74
CA ASN A 109 -7.59 -7.96 -1.86
C ASN A 109 -8.17 -9.11 -2.70
N VAL A 110 -7.86 -10.35 -2.33
CA VAL A 110 -8.35 -11.54 -3.02
C VAL A 110 -9.01 -12.45 -2.00
N HIS A 111 -10.29 -12.73 -2.22
CA HIS A 111 -11.08 -13.73 -1.50
C HIS A 111 -12.07 -14.36 -2.49
N SER A 112 -11.51 -15.16 -3.40
CA SER A 112 -12.21 -15.76 -4.54
C SER A 112 -11.73 -17.20 -4.76
N GLY A 113 -12.04 -17.77 -5.93
CA GLY A 113 -11.49 -19.07 -6.34
C GLY A 113 -9.96 -19.10 -6.46
N LEU A 114 -9.30 -17.93 -6.50
CA LEU A 114 -7.85 -17.79 -6.51
C LEU A 114 -7.20 -17.98 -5.13
N GLY A 115 -8.00 -17.95 -4.06
CA GLY A 115 -7.53 -18.06 -2.68
C GLY A 115 -8.02 -16.91 -1.80
N ALA A 116 -7.40 -16.78 -0.63
CA ALA A 116 -7.69 -15.75 0.35
C ALA A 116 -6.39 -15.08 0.83
N PHE A 117 -6.04 -13.94 0.25
CA PHE A 117 -4.86 -13.17 0.61
C PHE A 117 -5.00 -11.67 0.33
N SER A 118 -4.07 -10.88 0.84
CA SER A 118 -3.92 -9.46 0.56
C SER A 118 -2.51 -9.18 0.03
N GLU A 119 -2.34 -8.22 -0.86
CA GLU A 119 -1.02 -7.84 -1.40
C GLU A 119 -0.74 -6.37 -1.16
N LEU A 120 0.51 -6.07 -0.77
CA LEU A 120 1.06 -4.72 -0.71
C LEU A 120 2.16 -4.57 -1.76
N GLU A 121 1.87 -3.83 -2.81
CA GLU A 121 2.72 -3.68 -3.98
C GLU A 121 3.31 -2.26 -4.02
N TYR A 122 4.64 -2.13 -4.20
CA TYR A 122 5.23 -0.85 -4.59
C TYR A 122 5.97 -0.97 -5.91
N HIS A 123 6.09 0.18 -6.56
CA HIS A 123 6.68 0.34 -7.87
C HIS A 123 7.86 1.30 -7.80
N VAL A 124 8.84 1.07 -8.67
CA VAL A 124 9.97 1.97 -8.92
C VAL A 124 9.75 2.63 -10.28
N PRO A 125 9.94 3.95 -10.42
CA PRO A 125 9.75 4.63 -11.69
C PRO A 125 10.72 4.11 -12.76
N ILE A 126 10.31 4.19 -14.02
CA ILE A 126 11.20 3.88 -15.15
C ILE A 126 12.21 5.00 -15.36
N ASN A 127 13.41 4.63 -15.82
CA ASN A 127 14.41 5.59 -16.30
C ASN A 127 13.96 6.13 -17.66
N ARG A 128 13.68 7.43 -17.76
CA ARG A 128 13.16 8.05 -19.00
C ARG A 128 14.26 8.48 -19.98
N THR A 129 15.52 8.51 -19.57
CA THR A 129 16.62 9.09 -20.36
C THR A 129 17.80 8.10 -20.50
N PRO A 130 18.26 7.81 -21.73
CA PRO A 130 19.43 6.96 -21.96
C PRO A 130 20.74 7.50 -21.36
N SER A 131 20.82 8.81 -21.13
CA SER A 131 21.98 9.50 -20.58
C SER A 131 22.08 9.46 -19.06
N ASP A 132 21.05 8.96 -18.37
CA ASP A 132 20.99 8.90 -16.93
C ASP A 132 21.15 7.43 -16.52
N ARG A 133 22.36 7.09 -16.08
CA ARG A 133 22.82 5.79 -15.52
C ARG A 133 22.01 4.56 -16.00
N SER A 134 22.65 3.70 -16.80
CA SER A 134 22.12 2.41 -17.27
C SER A 134 21.70 1.41 -16.16
N ARG A 135 21.79 1.81 -14.90
CA ARG A 135 21.47 1.02 -13.72
C ARG A 135 20.70 1.89 -12.72
N SER A 136 19.56 1.39 -12.28
CA SER A 136 18.82 1.88 -11.12
C SER A 136 19.03 0.90 -9.96
N GLU A 137 19.11 1.41 -8.73
CA GLU A 137 19.14 0.62 -7.51
C GLU A 137 17.96 1.07 -6.65
N ASP A 138 17.23 0.10 -6.12
CA ASP A 138 16.13 0.33 -5.21
C ASP A 138 16.36 -0.47 -3.93
N ARG A 139 15.86 0.05 -2.81
CA ARG A 139 16.02 -0.55 -1.50
C ARG A 139 14.69 -0.50 -0.76
N SER A 140 14.09 -1.66 -0.57
CA SER A 140 12.95 -1.86 0.31
C SER A 140 13.40 -2.55 1.61
N GLN A 141 12.84 -2.11 2.72
CA GLN A 141 13.00 -2.72 4.04
C GLN A 141 11.65 -3.19 4.55
N VAL A 142 11.65 -4.32 5.26
CA VAL A 142 10.45 -4.88 5.88
C VAL A 142 10.73 -5.08 7.35
N TRP A 143 9.83 -4.58 8.19
CA TRP A 143 9.81 -4.81 9.63
C TRP A 143 8.54 -5.58 9.98
N ALA A 144 8.66 -6.55 10.88
CA ALA A 144 7.53 -7.31 11.40
C ALA A 144 7.53 -7.22 12.92
N PHE A 145 6.38 -6.85 13.48
CA PHE A 145 6.13 -6.71 14.90
C PHE A 145 4.96 -7.60 15.31
N ARG A 146 5.01 -8.15 16.51
CA ARG A 146 3.92 -8.94 17.09
C ARG A 146 3.84 -8.71 18.59
N GLY A 147 2.61 -8.62 19.12
CA GLY A 147 2.37 -8.45 20.55
C GLY A 147 1.01 -7.80 20.85
N PRO A 148 0.84 -7.29 22.09
CA PRO A 148 -0.40 -6.66 22.51
C PRO A 148 -0.77 -5.47 21.64
N GLU A 149 -2.05 -5.34 21.33
CA GLU A 149 -2.61 -4.35 20.41
C GLU A 149 -2.15 -2.92 20.70
N GLU A 150 -2.11 -2.51 21.97
CA GLU A 150 -1.68 -1.18 22.39
C GLU A 150 -0.21 -0.88 22.01
N ARG A 151 0.67 -1.88 22.14
CA ARG A 151 2.09 -1.76 21.75
C ARG A 151 2.22 -1.70 20.25
N ILE A 152 1.46 -2.52 19.52
CA ILE A 152 1.46 -2.51 18.07
C ILE A 152 0.88 -1.19 17.53
N ARG A 153 -0.18 -0.65 18.15
CA ARG A 153 -0.72 0.68 17.85
C ARG A 153 0.34 1.76 18.05
N SER A 154 1.09 1.73 19.14
CA SER A 154 2.16 2.70 19.40
C SER A 154 3.24 2.67 18.30
N VAL A 155 3.64 1.48 17.85
CA VAL A 155 4.58 1.32 16.73
C VAL A 155 3.99 1.86 15.42
N ALA A 156 2.74 1.51 15.12
CA ALA A 156 2.05 1.97 13.92
C ALA A 156 1.92 3.50 13.91
N GLN A 157 1.55 4.11 15.03
CA GLN A 157 1.43 5.57 15.15
C GLN A 157 2.77 6.28 14.95
N GLY A 158 3.86 5.74 15.50
CA GLY A 158 5.20 6.32 15.36
C GLY A 158 5.83 6.12 13.98
N LEU A 159 5.50 5.03 13.28
CA LEU A 159 6.14 4.68 12.01
C LEU A 159 5.28 4.94 10.77
N LEU A 160 3.96 5.05 10.92
CA LEU A 160 3.01 5.23 9.82
C LEU A 160 2.28 6.57 9.97
N SER A 161 1.32 6.68 10.90
CA SER A 161 0.52 7.90 11.06
C SER A 161 -0.11 7.99 12.46
N PRO A 162 -0.15 9.18 13.09
CA PRO A 162 -0.85 9.38 14.37
C PRO A 162 -2.36 9.16 14.30
N GLU A 163 -2.95 9.07 13.09
CA GLU A 163 -4.38 8.79 12.88
C GLU A 163 -4.76 7.31 13.11
N ILE A 164 -3.80 6.44 13.41
CA ILE A 164 -4.02 4.99 13.57
C ILE A 164 -4.68 4.64 14.89
#